data_AF-A0A6A5G5G9-F1
#
_entry.id   AF-A0A6A5G5G9-F1
#
_cell.length_a   1.000
_cell.length_b   1.000
_cell.length_c   1.000
_cell.angle_alpha   90.00
_cell.angle_beta   90.00
_cell.angle_gamma   90.00
#
_symmetry.space_group_name_H-M   'P 1'
#
loop_
_entity.id
_entity.type
_entity.pdbx_description
1 polymer ?
#
loop_
_entity_poly.entity_id
_entity_poly.type
_entity_poly.pdbx_seq_one_letter_code
_entity_poly.pdbx_strand_id
1 'polypeptide(L)'
;MNHEYDDDEDEMRMEDVDMADDDETESFGAPGVFKPSSALKYRVDKLKTEDIVSTLDINCNYFGFLSMSLGSLKSEYCDSKTQNDIFFVENSGKMECYRFVVAFEVDGLKKVLAEPIRSTEERFLSLRTGVEELADTDLHYGLTVLKMMDSYEGITCGRLTGERSIIAASSIHSIACYTYSDDSIIALAINGIAVHN
;
A
#
# COMPACT_ATOMS: atom_id res chain seq x y z
N MET A 1 -38.16 12.85 74.06
CA MET A 1 -37.50 13.46 72.89
C MET A 1 -38.43 13.27 71.71
N ASN A 2 -38.60 14.31 70.91
CA ASN A 2 -39.25 14.36 69.60
C ASN A 2 -38.21 13.96 68.51
N HIS A 3 -38.47 13.81 67.20
CA HIS A 3 -39.65 13.90 66.30
C HIS A 3 -39.41 12.85 65.17
N GLU A 4 -40.33 12.48 64.27
CA GLU A 4 -41.76 12.09 64.32
C GLU A 4 -42.16 11.73 62.85
N TYR A 5 -42.94 10.65 62.63
CA TYR A 5 -43.37 10.08 61.32
C TYR A 5 -42.23 9.39 60.51
N ASP A 6 -42.39 8.23 59.84
CA ASP A 6 -43.48 7.55 59.11
C ASP A 6 -43.54 7.91 57.60
N ASP A 7 -43.67 6.85 56.78
CA ASP A 7 -44.03 6.70 55.35
C ASP A 7 -43.42 7.61 54.25
N ASP A 8 -43.01 6.98 53.15
CA ASP A 8 -43.77 7.03 51.88
C ASP A 8 -43.22 6.01 50.85
N GLU A 9 -44.13 5.41 50.07
CA GLU A 9 -43.79 4.68 48.83
C GLU A 9 -43.82 5.64 47.64
N ASP A 10 -42.88 5.54 46.69
CA ASP A 10 -42.96 6.30 45.44
C ASP A 10 -42.68 5.40 44.22
N GLU A 11 -43.74 5.08 43.45
CA GLU A 11 -43.62 4.48 42.12
C GLU A 11 -43.03 5.52 41.16
N MET A 12 -41.85 5.29 40.59
CA MET A 12 -41.48 5.93 39.32
C MET A 12 -41.64 4.94 38.17
N ARG A 13 -42.70 5.18 37.39
CA ARG A 13 -43.06 4.45 36.17
C ARG A 13 -42.10 4.76 35.03
N MET A 14 -42.16 3.92 34.00
CA MET A 14 -41.47 4.12 32.73
C MET A 14 -41.96 5.39 32.03
N GLU A 15 -41.06 6.09 31.33
CA GLU A 15 -41.40 6.76 30.07
C GLU A 15 -40.52 6.15 28.98
N ASP A 16 -41.17 5.62 27.94
CA ASP A 16 -40.49 5.08 26.76
C ASP A 16 -39.97 6.23 25.90
N VAL A 17 -38.66 6.22 25.59
CA VAL A 17 -38.03 7.20 24.69
C VAL A 17 -37.88 6.59 23.30
N ASP A 18 -39.01 6.49 22.60
CA ASP A 18 -39.05 6.43 21.14
C ASP A 18 -38.70 7.81 20.54
N MET A 19 -38.52 7.84 19.21
CA MET A 19 -38.13 8.99 18.38
C MET A 19 -36.61 9.30 18.39
N ALA A 20 -35.90 9.31 17.25
CA ALA A 20 -36.36 9.03 15.88
C ALA A 20 -35.24 8.46 14.99
N ASP A 21 -35.66 7.64 14.01
CA ASP A 21 -34.95 7.50 12.74
C ASP A 21 -35.09 8.80 11.90
N ASP A 22 -34.48 8.81 10.71
CA ASP A 22 -34.49 9.90 9.72
C ASP A 22 -33.81 11.23 10.13
N ASP A 23 -32.56 11.36 9.70
CA ASP A 23 -32.26 12.45 8.75
C ASP A 23 -31.26 11.96 7.68
N GLU A 24 -31.78 11.60 6.50
CA GLU A 24 -30.95 11.39 5.31
C GLU A 24 -30.32 12.73 4.91
N THR A 25 -29.14 13.02 5.47
CA THR A 25 -28.34 14.18 5.05
C THR A 25 -27.75 13.96 3.66
N GLU A 26 -28.61 14.05 2.63
CA GLU A 26 -28.25 14.25 1.24
C GLU A 26 -27.29 15.45 1.16
N SER A 27 -25.99 15.14 1.16
CA SER A 27 -24.91 16.11 1.07
C SER A 27 -24.89 16.67 -0.35
N PHE A 28 -25.81 17.59 -0.68
CA PHE A 28 -25.90 18.35 -1.92
C PHE A 28 -24.56 19.01 -2.25
N GLY A 29 -23.72 18.26 -2.97
CA GLY A 29 -22.36 18.67 -3.31
C GLY A 29 -22.42 19.74 -4.38
N ALA A 30 -22.10 20.98 -4.01
CA ALA A 30 -21.90 22.06 -4.96
C ALA A 30 -20.89 21.60 -6.05
N PRO A 31 -21.23 21.68 -7.35
CA PRO A 31 -20.36 21.19 -8.42
C PRO A 31 -18.95 21.79 -8.35
N GLY A 32 -17.95 20.92 -8.18
CA GLY A 32 -16.53 21.30 -8.07
C GLY A 32 -15.93 21.25 -6.66
N VAL A 33 -16.71 21.06 -5.60
CA VAL A 33 -16.15 20.91 -4.23
C VAL A 33 -15.68 19.46 -4.00
N PHE A 34 -14.48 19.16 -4.47
CA PHE A 34 -13.79 17.89 -4.21
C PHE A 34 -13.48 17.78 -2.70
N LYS A 35 -14.25 16.98 -1.94
CA LYS A 35 -13.89 16.60 -0.57
C LYS A 35 -12.59 15.78 -0.64
N PRO A 36 -11.45 16.23 -0.05
CA PRO A 36 -10.21 15.47 -0.14
C PRO A 36 -10.36 14.13 0.56
N SER A 37 -10.27 13.03 -0.20
CA SER A 37 -10.22 11.70 0.40
C SER A 37 -9.02 11.63 1.35
N SER A 38 -9.25 11.29 2.62
CA SER A 38 -8.21 11.26 3.68
C SER A 38 -7.03 10.33 3.36
N ALA A 39 -7.19 9.44 2.38
CA ALA A 39 -6.15 8.60 1.81
C ALA A 39 -5.11 9.36 0.98
N LEU A 40 -5.47 10.47 0.32
CA LEU A 40 -4.61 11.21 -0.61
C LEU A 40 -4.11 12.51 0.05
N LYS A 41 -2.78 12.71 0.07
CA LYS A 41 -2.14 13.87 0.73
C LYS A 41 -0.91 14.34 -0.06
N TYR A 42 -0.39 15.53 0.28
CA TYR A 42 0.76 16.15 -0.37
C TYR A 42 0.53 16.32 -1.88
N ARG A 43 -0.38 17.24 -2.23
CA ARG A 43 -0.72 17.56 -3.62
C ARG A 43 0.53 17.99 -4.39
N VAL A 44 0.66 17.50 -5.62
CA VAL A 44 1.78 17.76 -6.51
C VAL A 44 1.33 18.76 -7.57
N ASP A 45 1.83 20.00 -7.49
CA ASP A 45 1.47 21.06 -8.45
C ASP A 45 2.09 20.85 -9.85
N LYS A 46 3.19 20.08 -9.94
CA LYS A 46 3.84 19.73 -11.20
C LYS A 46 4.64 18.42 -11.09
N LEU A 47 4.40 17.49 -12.01
CA LEU A 47 5.23 16.29 -12.22
C LEU A 47 6.54 16.65 -12.94
N LYS A 48 7.61 15.90 -12.63
CA LYS A 48 8.85 15.87 -13.39
C LYS A 48 8.62 15.33 -14.81
N THR A 49 9.51 15.66 -15.74
CA THR A 49 9.36 15.31 -17.16
C THR A 49 9.28 13.80 -17.39
N GLU A 50 10.07 13.02 -16.65
CA GLU A 50 10.12 11.55 -16.67
C GLU A 50 8.87 10.85 -16.11
N ASP A 51 8.01 11.58 -15.39
CA ASP A 51 6.76 11.06 -14.83
C ASP A 51 5.53 11.40 -15.69
N ILE A 52 5.70 12.18 -16.77
CA ILE A 52 4.61 12.57 -17.68
C ILE A 52 4.47 11.53 -18.80
N VAL A 53 3.50 10.62 -18.68
CA VAL A 53 3.08 9.73 -19.78
C VAL A 53 1.82 10.23 -20.49
N SER A 54 1.71 9.90 -21.78
CA SER A 54 0.63 10.34 -22.67
C SER A 54 -0.76 9.79 -22.33
N THR A 55 -0.85 8.83 -21.40
CA THR A 55 -2.11 8.22 -20.92
C THR A 55 -2.61 8.84 -19.60
N LEU A 56 -1.90 9.82 -19.03
CA LEU A 56 -2.37 10.59 -17.89
C LEU A 56 -3.41 11.63 -18.31
N ASP A 57 -4.49 11.76 -17.53
CA ASP A 57 -5.38 12.91 -17.66
C ASP A 57 -4.72 14.14 -17.03
N ILE A 58 -4.53 15.17 -17.87
CA ILE A 58 -3.94 16.46 -17.48
C ILE A 58 -4.79 17.24 -16.46
N ASN A 59 -6.05 16.85 -16.25
CA ASN A 59 -6.98 17.48 -15.30
C ASN A 59 -6.95 16.82 -13.90
N CYS A 60 -6.24 15.71 -13.73
CA CYS A 60 -6.14 15.00 -12.45
C CYS A 60 -5.29 15.74 -11.42
N ASN A 61 -5.68 15.63 -10.15
CA ASN A 61 -4.82 16.04 -9.02
C ASN A 61 -3.93 14.87 -8.61
N TYR A 62 -2.61 15.12 -8.60
CA TYR A 62 -1.60 14.15 -8.20
C TYR A 62 -1.17 14.36 -6.75
N PHE A 63 -0.79 13.28 -6.07
CA PHE A 63 -0.51 13.24 -4.64
C PHE A 63 0.73 12.39 -4.34
N GLY A 64 1.70 12.94 -3.61
CA GLY A 64 2.93 12.26 -3.19
C GLY A 64 2.74 11.24 -2.06
N PHE A 65 1.51 11.06 -1.57
CA PHE A 65 1.16 10.13 -0.49
C PHE A 65 -0.17 9.42 -0.76
N LEU A 66 -0.20 8.12 -0.48
CA LEU A 66 -1.39 7.28 -0.46
C LEU A 66 -1.46 6.47 0.85
N SER A 67 -2.56 6.58 1.60
CA SER A 67 -2.88 5.68 2.72
C SER A 67 -3.89 4.61 2.28
N MET A 68 -3.66 3.39 2.74
CA MET A 68 -4.43 2.17 2.45
C MET A 68 -4.64 1.40 3.76
N SER A 69 -5.39 0.29 3.72
CA SER A 69 -5.48 -0.67 4.84
C SER A 69 -4.12 -1.33 5.14
N LEU A 70 -3.32 -1.56 4.10
CA LEU A 70 -1.99 -2.20 4.16
C LEU A 70 -0.85 -1.25 4.61
N GLY A 71 -1.16 -0.01 5.03
CA GLY A 71 -0.17 1.02 5.40
C GLY A 71 -0.21 2.23 4.47
N SER A 72 0.92 2.92 4.28
CA SER A 72 1.01 4.10 3.42
C SER A 72 2.21 4.06 2.49
N LEU A 73 2.04 4.59 1.27
CA LEU A 73 3.11 4.84 0.31
C LEU A 73 3.40 6.34 0.21
N LYS A 74 4.69 6.69 0.10
CA LYS A 74 5.25 8.04 -0.07
C LYS A 74 6.23 8.06 -1.23
N SER A 75 6.27 9.15 -1.97
CA SER A 75 7.31 9.45 -2.94
C SER A 75 8.11 10.70 -2.56
N GLU A 76 9.15 11.00 -3.32
CA GLU A 76 9.96 12.21 -3.22
C GLU A 76 9.14 13.51 -3.33
N TYR A 77 7.94 13.42 -3.92
CA TYR A 77 6.95 14.51 -3.97
C TYR A 77 6.28 14.80 -2.60
N CYS A 78 6.32 13.86 -1.65
CA CYS A 78 5.92 14.06 -0.26
C CYS A 78 7.09 14.52 0.62
N ASP A 79 8.28 13.97 0.41
CA ASP A 79 9.52 14.35 1.10
C ASP A 79 10.72 13.99 0.21
N SER A 80 11.49 14.97 -0.24
CA SER A 80 12.65 14.76 -1.11
C SER A 80 13.81 13.98 -0.48
N LYS A 81 13.67 13.56 0.79
CA LYS A 81 14.57 12.64 1.50
C LYS A 81 14.13 11.18 1.48
N THR A 82 12.91 10.84 1.04
CA THR A 82 12.56 9.42 0.83
C THR A 82 13.19 8.88 -0.45
N GLN A 83 13.49 7.58 -0.46
CA GLN A 83 13.91 6.83 -1.66
C GLN A 83 12.71 6.37 -2.53
N ASN A 84 11.50 6.79 -2.13
CA ASN A 84 10.18 6.36 -2.62
C ASN A 84 9.80 4.94 -2.16
N ASP A 85 8.61 4.77 -1.62
CA ASP A 85 8.17 3.47 -1.11
C ASP A 85 7.93 2.47 -2.26
N ILE A 86 8.19 1.19 -1.96
CA ILE A 86 8.08 0.09 -2.92
C ILE A 86 6.90 -0.80 -2.51
N PHE A 87 6.20 -1.35 -3.48
CA PHE A 87 5.02 -2.20 -3.28
C PHE A 87 4.95 -3.32 -4.31
N PHE A 88 4.17 -4.34 -3.98
CA PHE A 88 3.88 -5.47 -4.86
C PHE A 88 2.41 -5.44 -5.29
N VAL A 89 2.19 -5.78 -6.55
CA VAL A 89 0.89 -5.89 -7.21
C VAL A 89 0.65 -7.36 -7.53
N GLU A 90 -0.54 -7.88 -7.25
CA GLU A 90 -0.93 -9.17 -7.82
C GLU A 90 -1.50 -8.93 -9.23
N ASN A 91 -0.90 -9.58 -10.23
CA ASN A 91 -1.35 -9.57 -11.61
C ASN A 91 -1.49 -11.00 -12.11
N SER A 92 -2.74 -11.47 -12.27
CA SER A 92 -3.05 -12.77 -12.87
C SER A 92 -2.36 -13.97 -12.17
N GLY A 93 -2.27 -13.94 -10.84
CA GLY A 93 -1.58 -14.97 -10.05
C GLY A 93 -0.05 -14.91 -10.11
N LYS A 94 0.51 -13.71 -10.32
CA LYS A 94 1.94 -13.39 -10.16
C LYS A 94 2.13 -12.09 -9.40
N MET A 95 3.13 -12.01 -8.53
CA MET A 95 3.52 -10.74 -7.89
C MET A 95 4.49 -9.94 -8.76
N GLU A 96 4.13 -8.69 -9.06
CA GLU A 96 4.93 -7.72 -9.80
C GLU A 96 5.37 -6.57 -8.87
N CYS A 97 6.63 -6.14 -8.94
CA CYS A 97 7.24 -5.19 -8.00
C CYS A 97 7.39 -3.78 -8.60
N TYR A 98 7.05 -2.75 -7.81
CA TYR A 98 6.90 -1.38 -8.28
C TYR A 98 7.40 -0.34 -7.27
N ARG A 99 8.08 0.70 -7.75
CA ARG A 99 8.36 1.93 -6.97
C ARG A 99 7.20 2.91 -7.14
N PHE A 100 6.68 3.45 -6.03
CA PHE A 100 5.64 4.48 -6.03
C PHE A 100 6.16 5.82 -6.59
N VAL A 101 5.32 6.53 -7.35
CA VAL A 101 5.64 7.87 -7.89
C VAL A 101 4.58 8.88 -7.44
N VAL A 102 3.30 8.69 -7.78
CA VAL A 102 2.19 9.49 -7.27
C VAL A 102 0.89 8.68 -7.26
N ALA A 103 -0.03 9.04 -6.37
CA ALA A 103 -1.42 8.61 -6.45
C ALA A 103 -2.32 9.71 -7.03
N PHE A 104 -3.42 9.31 -7.64
CA PHE A 104 -4.46 10.18 -8.20
C PHE A 104 -5.81 9.45 -8.22
N GLU A 105 -6.87 10.15 -8.60
CA GLU A 105 -8.23 9.60 -8.62
C GLU A 105 -8.93 9.97 -9.92
N VAL A 106 -9.58 9.01 -10.57
CA VAL A 106 -10.33 9.17 -11.83
C VAL A 106 -11.66 8.45 -11.65
N ASP A 107 -12.78 9.14 -11.85
CA ASP A 107 -14.14 8.59 -11.68
C ASP A 107 -14.37 7.93 -10.30
N GLY A 108 -13.76 8.51 -9.24
CA GLY A 108 -13.76 7.97 -7.88
C GLY A 108 -12.83 6.76 -7.65
N LEU A 109 -12.21 6.24 -8.70
CA LEU A 109 -11.26 5.11 -8.64
C LEU A 109 -9.83 5.62 -8.44
N LYS A 110 -9.23 5.22 -7.32
CA LYS A 110 -7.84 5.54 -6.97
C LYS A 110 -6.86 4.76 -7.82
N LYS A 111 -5.92 5.47 -8.41
CA LYS A 111 -4.86 4.96 -9.29
C LYS A 111 -3.51 5.44 -8.80
N VAL A 112 -2.47 4.70 -9.16
CA VAL A 112 -1.08 4.97 -8.80
C VAL A 112 -0.26 5.01 -10.08
N LEU A 113 0.50 6.08 -10.28
CA LEU A 113 1.62 6.08 -11.21
C LEU A 113 2.81 5.44 -10.49
N ALA A 114 3.43 4.46 -11.12
CA ALA A 114 4.53 3.69 -10.58
C ALA A 114 5.59 3.38 -11.63
N GLU A 115 6.81 3.07 -11.18
CA GLU A 115 7.90 2.57 -12.01
C GLU A 115 8.11 1.06 -11.76
N PRO A 116 7.99 0.20 -12.78
CA PRO A 116 8.27 -1.23 -12.64
C PRO A 116 9.72 -1.51 -12.24
N ILE A 117 9.92 -2.51 -11.38
CA ILE A 117 11.23 -3.08 -11.04
C ILE A 117 11.32 -4.45 -11.71
N ARG A 118 12.18 -4.58 -12.74
CA ARG A 118 12.39 -5.86 -13.43
C ARG A 118 13.51 -6.65 -12.76
N SER A 119 13.25 -7.91 -12.42
CA SER A 119 14.24 -8.80 -11.82
C SER A 119 15.48 -8.97 -12.70
N THR A 120 16.66 -9.04 -12.08
CA THR A 120 17.90 -9.48 -12.73
C THR A 120 18.00 -11.01 -12.71
N GLU A 121 18.80 -11.59 -13.59
CA GLU A 121 18.99 -13.05 -13.64
C GLU A 121 19.90 -13.54 -12.49
N GLU A 122 20.93 -12.77 -12.13
CA GLU A 122 21.94 -13.10 -11.11
C GLU A 122 21.47 -12.86 -9.65
N ARG A 123 20.22 -13.21 -9.32
CA ARG A 123 19.68 -13.02 -7.96
C ARG A 123 20.48 -13.84 -6.94
N PHE A 124 20.95 -13.17 -5.88
CA PHE A 124 21.66 -13.77 -4.74
C PHE A 124 22.98 -14.47 -5.08
N LEU A 125 23.76 -13.96 -6.05
CA LEU A 125 25.02 -14.57 -6.53
C LEU A 125 25.93 -15.11 -5.41
N SER A 126 26.25 -14.30 -4.38
CA SER A 126 27.13 -14.73 -3.27
C SER A 126 26.58 -15.90 -2.46
N LEU A 127 25.26 -16.05 -2.37
CA LEU A 127 24.62 -17.21 -1.73
C LEU A 127 24.69 -18.44 -2.66
N ARG A 128 24.60 -18.27 -3.98
CA ARG A 128 24.76 -19.37 -4.94
C ARG A 128 26.18 -19.93 -4.89
N THR A 129 27.19 -19.06 -4.98
CA THR A 129 28.60 -19.48 -4.85
C THR A 129 28.87 -20.17 -3.50
N GLY A 130 28.35 -19.62 -2.38
CA GLY A 130 28.48 -20.25 -1.07
C GLY A 130 27.74 -21.59 -0.92
N VAL A 131 26.75 -21.87 -1.77
CA VAL A 131 26.09 -23.19 -1.87
C VAL A 131 26.87 -24.13 -2.79
N GLU A 132 27.45 -23.63 -3.88
CA GLU A 132 28.29 -24.40 -4.81
C GLU A 132 29.61 -24.90 -4.17
N GLU A 133 30.05 -24.26 -3.09
CA GLU A 133 31.18 -24.70 -2.24
C GLU A 133 30.83 -25.84 -1.25
N LEU A 134 29.54 -26.20 -1.11
CA LEU A 134 29.09 -27.27 -0.20
C LEU A 134 29.24 -28.68 -0.82
N ALA A 135 29.24 -29.70 0.04
CA ALA A 135 29.30 -31.11 -0.35
C ALA A 135 28.09 -31.92 0.11
N ASP A 136 27.90 -33.10 -0.50
CA ASP A 136 26.95 -34.15 -0.10
C ASP A 136 25.55 -33.62 0.29
N THR A 137 25.14 -33.88 1.54
CA THR A 137 23.82 -33.55 2.08
C THR A 137 23.61 -32.04 2.22
N ASP A 138 24.67 -31.29 2.54
CA ASP A 138 24.58 -29.84 2.77
C ASP A 138 24.38 -29.10 1.44
N LEU A 139 25.04 -29.57 0.37
CA LEU A 139 24.77 -29.12 -1.00
C LEU A 139 23.32 -29.37 -1.42
N HIS A 140 22.77 -30.55 -1.08
CA HIS A 140 21.37 -30.88 -1.38
C HIS A 140 20.39 -29.93 -0.67
N TYR A 141 20.63 -29.58 0.60
CA TYR A 141 19.81 -28.60 1.31
C TYR A 141 20.02 -27.17 0.79
N GLY A 142 21.26 -26.76 0.50
CA GLY A 142 21.56 -25.44 -0.07
C GLY A 142 20.86 -25.21 -1.42
N LEU A 143 20.95 -26.17 -2.35
CA LEU A 143 20.22 -26.14 -3.63
C LEU A 143 18.70 -26.12 -3.44
N THR A 144 18.19 -26.78 -2.39
CA THR A 144 16.76 -26.75 -2.04
C THR A 144 16.32 -25.37 -1.57
N VAL A 145 17.13 -24.69 -0.72
CA VAL A 145 16.87 -23.30 -0.29
C VAL A 145 16.92 -22.33 -1.46
N LEU A 146 17.91 -22.44 -2.35
CA LEU A 146 17.97 -21.62 -3.57
C LEU A 146 16.73 -21.78 -4.43
N LYS A 147 16.27 -23.03 -4.65
CA LYS A 147 15.03 -23.30 -5.40
C LYS A 147 13.80 -22.66 -4.73
N MET A 148 13.68 -22.72 -3.40
CA MET A 148 12.60 -22.07 -2.67
C MET A 148 12.64 -20.55 -2.85
N MET A 149 13.82 -19.93 -2.67
CA MET A 149 14.02 -18.49 -2.88
C MET A 149 13.74 -18.07 -4.32
N ASP A 150 14.11 -18.87 -5.32
CA ASP A 150 13.85 -18.56 -6.71
C ASP A 150 12.35 -18.57 -7.05
N SER A 151 11.57 -19.41 -6.36
CA SER A 151 10.11 -19.52 -6.49
C SER A 151 9.29 -18.60 -5.57
N TYR A 152 9.92 -17.87 -4.65
CA TYR A 152 9.20 -17.01 -3.71
C TYR A 152 8.87 -15.65 -4.36
N GLU A 153 7.61 -15.46 -4.75
CA GLU A 153 7.20 -14.24 -5.46
C GLU A 153 7.23 -12.97 -4.59
N GLY A 154 7.24 -13.12 -3.26
CA GLY A 154 7.35 -12.01 -2.31
C GLY A 154 8.74 -11.37 -2.22
N ILE A 155 9.73 -11.81 -3.01
CA ILE A 155 11.06 -11.16 -3.11
C ILE A 155 11.45 -10.83 -4.55
N THR A 156 11.92 -9.61 -4.76
CA THR A 156 12.46 -9.14 -6.04
C THR A 156 13.88 -8.61 -5.83
N CYS A 157 14.83 -9.12 -6.61
CA CYS A 157 16.14 -8.48 -6.81
C CYS A 157 16.17 -8.03 -8.27
N GLY A 158 16.23 -6.72 -8.51
CA GLY A 158 15.97 -6.16 -9.83
C GLY A 158 16.40 -4.71 -10.00
N ARG A 159 16.14 -4.14 -11.18
CA ARG A 159 16.46 -2.75 -11.51
C ARG A 159 15.21 -1.96 -11.91
N LEU A 160 15.25 -0.67 -11.60
CA LEU A 160 14.31 0.33 -12.08
C LEU A 160 14.39 0.44 -13.61
N THR A 161 13.24 0.58 -14.26
CA THR A 161 13.10 0.42 -15.72
C THR A 161 13.20 1.72 -16.53
N GLY A 162 13.08 2.89 -15.88
CA GLY A 162 12.81 4.17 -16.53
C GLY A 162 11.37 4.31 -17.08
N GLU A 163 10.59 3.23 -17.06
CA GLU A 163 9.22 3.20 -17.56
C GLU A 163 8.22 3.66 -16.49
N ARG A 164 6.96 3.89 -16.90
CA ARG A 164 5.86 4.25 -16.01
C ARG A 164 4.62 3.44 -16.33
N SER A 165 3.93 2.99 -15.29
CA SER A 165 2.70 2.22 -15.37
C SER A 165 1.62 2.85 -14.49
N ILE A 166 0.37 2.82 -14.95
CA ILE A 166 -0.80 3.23 -14.16
C ILE A 166 -1.42 1.96 -13.58
N ILE A 167 -1.37 1.84 -12.26
CA ILE A 167 -1.83 0.70 -11.46
C ILE A 167 -3.12 1.10 -10.73
N ALA A 168 -4.07 0.17 -10.57
CA ALA A 168 -5.22 0.40 -9.69
C ALA A 168 -4.78 0.30 -8.23
N ALA A 169 -5.14 1.27 -7.37
CA ALA A 169 -4.73 1.20 -5.96
C ALA A 169 -5.29 -0.04 -5.23
N SER A 170 -6.35 -0.64 -5.75
CA SER A 170 -6.97 -1.88 -5.26
C SER A 170 -6.26 -3.17 -5.66
N SER A 171 -5.29 -3.15 -6.59
CA SER A 171 -4.48 -4.34 -6.93
C SER A 171 -3.14 -4.39 -6.19
N ILE A 172 -2.87 -3.42 -5.31
CA ILE A 172 -1.69 -3.41 -4.45
C ILE A 172 -1.90 -4.44 -3.34
N HIS A 173 -1.14 -5.54 -3.40
CA HIS A 173 -1.28 -6.69 -2.51
C HIS A 173 -0.39 -6.55 -1.27
N SER A 174 0.78 -5.89 -1.37
CA SER A 174 1.67 -5.66 -0.23
C SER A 174 2.55 -4.42 -0.37
N ILE A 175 2.95 -3.83 0.75
CA ILE A 175 4.07 -2.86 0.81
C ILE A 175 5.37 -3.66 0.99
N ALA A 176 6.50 -3.15 0.50
CA ALA A 176 7.81 -3.77 0.63
C ALA A 176 8.71 -3.03 1.63
N CYS A 177 9.54 -3.77 2.36
CA CYS A 177 10.84 -3.24 2.79
C CYS A 177 11.87 -3.50 1.69
N TYR A 178 12.92 -2.68 1.60
CA TYR A 178 13.92 -2.81 0.55
C TYR A 178 15.28 -2.26 0.98
N THR A 179 16.31 -2.64 0.22
CA THR A 179 17.65 -2.06 0.29
C THR A 179 18.25 -1.98 -1.12
N TYR A 180 19.29 -1.17 -1.28
CA TYR A 180 20.09 -1.08 -2.50
C TYR A 180 21.34 -1.96 -2.39
N SER A 181 21.72 -2.58 -3.51
CA SER A 181 22.98 -3.31 -3.70
C SER A 181 23.51 -2.91 -5.07
N ASP A 182 24.49 -2.01 -5.09
CA ASP A 182 24.95 -1.29 -6.27
C ASP A 182 23.76 -0.66 -7.03
N ASP A 183 23.64 -0.89 -8.34
CA ASP A 183 22.51 -0.41 -9.16
C ASP A 183 21.17 -1.14 -8.88
N SER A 184 21.17 -2.19 -8.05
CA SER A 184 20.03 -3.12 -7.91
C SER A 184 19.25 -2.86 -6.62
N ILE A 185 17.93 -3.06 -6.68
CA ILE A 185 17.03 -3.02 -5.54
C ILE A 185 16.72 -4.45 -5.12
N ILE A 186 16.89 -4.75 -3.83
CA ILE A 186 16.39 -5.97 -3.19
C ILE A 186 15.16 -5.56 -2.37
N ALA A 187 13.97 -5.99 -2.79
CA ALA A 187 12.68 -5.68 -2.16
C ALA A 187 11.98 -6.96 -1.68
N LEU A 188 11.39 -6.90 -0.49
CA LEU A 188 10.72 -8.00 0.21
C LEU A 188 9.34 -7.52 0.69
N ALA A 189 8.27 -8.24 0.33
CA ALA A 189 6.92 -7.94 0.81
C ALA A 189 6.82 -8.10 2.33
N ILE A 190 6.30 -7.09 3.04
CA ILE A 190 6.20 -7.06 4.51
C ILE A 190 4.78 -7.17 5.04
N ASN A 191 3.78 -6.67 4.31
CA ASN A 191 2.41 -6.56 4.80
C ASN A 191 1.50 -7.49 4.01
N GLY A 192 1.40 -8.75 4.47
CA GLY A 192 0.46 -9.74 3.96
C GLY A 192 0.95 -10.51 2.72
N ILE A 193 1.43 -11.73 2.97
CA ILE A 193 0.67 -12.89 2.48
C ILE A 193 -0.20 -13.29 3.66
N ALA A 194 -1.52 -13.39 3.47
CA ALA A 194 -2.39 -13.96 4.49
C ALA A 194 -2.20 -15.48 4.52
N VAL A 195 -1.27 -15.96 5.37
CA VAL A 195 -1.04 -17.40 5.58
C VAL A 195 -2.21 -17.99 6.38
N HIS A 196 -3.32 -18.23 5.67
CA HIS A 196 -4.37 -19.12 6.13
C HIS A 196 -3.83 -20.56 6.07
N ASN A 197 -3.75 -21.20 7.24
CA ASN A 197 -3.61 -22.65 7.39
C ASN A 197 -4.96 -23.34 7.13
#